data_AF-A0A7S2T9L4-F1
#
_entry.id   AF-A0A7S2T9L4-F1
#
_cell.length_a   1.000
_cell.length_b   1.000
_cell.length_c   1.000
_cell.angle_alpha   90.00
_cell.angle_beta   90.00
_cell.angle_gamma   90.00
#
_symmetry.space_group_name_H-M   'P 1'
#
loop_
_entity.id
_entity.type
_entity.pdbx_description
1 polymer ?
#
loop_
_entity_poly.entity_id
_entity_poly.type
_entity_poly.pdbx_seq_one_letter_code
_entity_poly.pdbx_strand_id
1 'polypeptide(L)'
;QAEIINLSRSVLITGDGFDGQGHGLHVVAHSGGVGVVKYARVTKGGQHGLAGKYPLHFHMAGDCPGCQFVGNAIEESSQRGIIVHGTHRSLVSENVLYDIMGSYIYVEDGNELENVISYNVAICPIKNGCKVGGTDNNQADDLQQSGLWALSVSNDFIGNRLVNMYNGFFTQTSAFPHGRGAAAGRVCTMY
;
A
#
# COMPACT_ATOMS: atom_id res chain seq x y z
N GLN A 1 10.00 25.69 4.92
CA GLN A 1 8.63 25.57 4.38
C GLN A 1 7.99 24.37 5.05
N ALA A 2 6.75 24.48 5.54
CA ALA A 2 6.00 23.37 6.13
C ALA A 2 4.94 22.90 5.13
N GLU A 3 4.77 21.59 4.98
CA GLU A 3 3.66 21.00 4.23
C GLU A 3 2.50 20.75 5.18
N ILE A 4 1.28 21.15 4.78
CA ILE A 4 0.06 20.92 5.54
C ILE A 4 -0.80 19.94 4.74
N ILE A 5 -1.22 18.85 5.38
CA ILE A 5 -2.00 17.79 4.74
C ILE A 5 -3.41 17.77 5.32
N ASN A 6 -4.41 17.77 4.45
CA ASN A 6 -5.82 17.67 4.84
C ASN A 6 -6.31 16.22 4.78
N LEU A 7 -6.73 15.67 5.92
CA LEU A 7 -7.29 14.33 6.04
C LEU A 7 -8.83 14.29 5.86
N SER A 8 -9.51 15.43 5.94
CA SER A 8 -10.98 15.46 5.86
C SER A 8 -11.49 15.13 4.46
N ARG A 9 -12.50 14.25 4.39
CA ARG A 9 -13.28 13.93 3.18
C ARG A 9 -14.76 13.80 3.55
N SER A 10 -15.65 13.98 2.57
CA SER A 10 -17.11 13.92 2.79
C SER A 10 -17.67 12.50 2.86
N VAL A 11 -16.98 11.52 2.29
CA VAL A 11 -17.34 10.10 2.34
C VAL A 11 -16.41 9.40 3.32
N LEU A 12 -17.00 8.67 4.27
CA LEU A 12 -16.28 7.82 5.22
C LEU A 12 -16.53 6.34 4.89
N ILE A 13 -15.45 5.58 4.73
CA ILE A 13 -15.45 4.13 4.66
C ILE A 13 -14.77 3.65 5.95
N THR A 14 -15.51 2.96 6.82
CA THR A 14 -15.00 2.55 8.13
C THR A 14 -15.63 1.23 8.56
N GLY A 15 -15.05 0.61 9.58
CA GLY A 15 -15.59 -0.57 10.25
C GLY A 15 -15.92 -0.30 11.71
N ASP A 16 -16.27 -1.38 12.41
CA ASP A 16 -16.34 -1.41 13.86
C ASP A 16 -14.98 -1.07 14.51
N GLY A 17 -14.93 -0.98 15.83
CA GLY A 17 -13.65 -0.89 16.53
C GLY A 17 -12.75 -2.10 16.19
N PHE A 18 -11.43 -1.89 16.20
CA PHE A 18 -10.49 -3.01 16.13
C PHE A 18 -10.81 -4.02 17.23
N ASP A 19 -10.80 -5.30 16.88
CA ASP A 19 -10.93 -6.36 17.89
C ASP A 19 -9.65 -6.50 18.74
N GLY A 20 -9.66 -7.43 19.68
CA GLY A 20 -8.50 -7.68 20.55
C GLY A 20 -7.24 -8.16 19.83
N GLN A 21 -7.34 -8.51 18.55
CA GLN A 21 -6.22 -8.90 17.69
C GLN A 21 -5.83 -7.80 16.71
N GLY A 22 -6.48 -6.63 16.76
CA GLY A 22 -6.23 -5.53 15.82
C GLY A 22 -6.85 -5.77 14.44
N HIS A 23 -7.94 -6.53 14.32
CA HIS A 23 -8.63 -6.73 13.05
C HIS A 23 -9.69 -5.66 12.82
N GLY A 24 -9.57 -4.96 11.69
CA GLY A 24 -10.50 -3.94 11.24
C GLY A 24 -11.07 -4.23 9.84
N LEU A 25 -11.51 -3.16 9.19
CA LEU A 25 -12.05 -3.16 7.83
C LEU A 25 -10.99 -3.61 6.82
N HIS A 26 -11.40 -4.38 5.80
CA HIS A 26 -10.59 -4.57 4.60
C HIS A 26 -11.44 -4.36 3.34
N VAL A 27 -10.84 -3.80 2.29
CA VAL A 27 -11.49 -3.59 0.99
C VAL A 27 -10.63 -4.22 -0.08
N VAL A 28 -11.26 -5.00 -0.96
CA VAL A 28 -10.57 -5.67 -2.06
C VAL A 28 -11.36 -5.54 -3.36
N ALA A 29 -10.69 -5.09 -4.41
CA ALA A 29 -11.13 -5.24 -5.80
C ALA A 29 -10.39 -6.44 -6.37
N HIS A 30 -11.12 -7.52 -6.61
CA HIS A 30 -10.58 -8.87 -6.79
C HIS A 30 -10.83 -9.40 -8.21
N SER A 31 -9.93 -10.26 -8.73
CA SER A 31 -10.14 -11.13 -9.91
C SER A 31 -10.75 -10.45 -11.14
N GLY A 32 -10.03 -9.50 -11.73
CA GLY A 32 -10.49 -8.76 -12.91
C GLY A 32 -11.58 -7.72 -12.64
N GLY A 33 -11.99 -7.54 -11.38
CA GLY A 33 -12.90 -6.47 -10.99
C GLY A 33 -12.24 -5.09 -11.07
N VAL A 34 -13.00 -4.10 -11.56
CA VAL A 34 -12.56 -2.70 -11.57
C VAL A 34 -12.85 -2.05 -10.22
N GLY A 35 -11.80 -1.69 -9.49
CA GLY A 35 -11.89 -0.98 -8.21
C GLY A 35 -11.70 0.52 -8.39
N VAL A 36 -12.69 1.33 -7.98
CA VAL A 36 -12.58 2.79 -7.99
C VAL A 36 -12.98 3.36 -6.63
N VAL A 37 -12.05 3.99 -5.94
CA VAL A 37 -12.30 4.74 -4.69
C VAL A 37 -11.64 6.10 -4.82
N LYS A 38 -12.44 7.16 -4.73
CA LYS A 38 -11.95 8.53 -4.86
C LYS A 38 -12.44 9.43 -3.75
N TYR A 39 -11.54 10.29 -3.27
CA TYR A 39 -11.84 11.35 -2.29
C TYR A 39 -12.61 10.85 -1.06
N ALA A 40 -12.32 9.62 -0.61
CA ALA A 40 -12.90 9.03 0.59
C ALA A 40 -11.90 9.04 1.75
N ARG A 41 -12.42 9.16 2.97
CA ARG A 41 -11.68 8.90 4.20
C ARG A 41 -11.88 7.43 4.56
N VAL A 42 -10.80 6.67 4.70
CA VAL A 42 -10.81 5.26 5.09
C VAL A 42 -10.18 5.15 6.47
N THR A 43 -10.88 4.57 7.45
CA THR A 43 -10.36 4.44 8.83
C THR A 43 -10.56 3.05 9.40
N LYS A 44 -9.78 2.72 10.43
CA LYS A 44 -9.82 1.42 11.12
C LYS A 44 -9.61 0.25 10.17
N GLY A 45 -8.67 0.44 9.24
CA GLY A 45 -8.44 -0.52 8.17
C GLY A 45 -7.39 -1.56 8.53
N GLY A 46 -7.29 -2.60 7.71
CA GLY A 46 -6.29 -3.63 7.85
C GLY A 46 -6.59 -4.64 8.96
N GLN A 47 -5.97 -5.82 8.84
CA GLN A 47 -6.02 -6.85 9.87
C GLN A 47 -4.61 -7.30 10.21
N HIS A 48 -4.20 -7.03 11.45
CA HIS A 48 -2.87 -7.36 11.93
C HIS A 48 -2.52 -8.84 11.69
N GLY A 49 -1.34 -9.09 11.12
CA GLY A 49 -0.83 -10.43 10.83
C GLY A 49 -1.54 -11.19 9.69
N LEU A 50 -2.60 -10.65 9.10
CA LEU A 50 -3.35 -11.33 8.02
C LEU A 50 -3.01 -10.71 6.66
N ALA A 51 -2.27 -11.46 5.84
CA ALA A 51 -1.98 -11.07 4.46
C ALA A 51 -3.26 -10.97 3.62
N GLY A 52 -3.30 -10.02 2.68
CA GLY A 52 -4.47 -9.74 1.84
C GLY A 52 -5.57 -8.89 2.50
N LYS A 53 -5.43 -8.53 3.77
CA LYS A 53 -6.43 -7.79 4.55
C LYS A 53 -5.97 -6.36 4.80
N TYR A 54 -6.23 -5.49 3.83
CA TYR A 54 -5.74 -4.11 3.78
C TYR A 54 -6.90 -3.10 3.60
N PRO A 55 -6.70 -1.83 3.99
CA PRO A 55 -7.69 -0.76 3.79
C PRO A 55 -8.12 -0.58 2.34
N LEU A 56 -7.19 -0.64 1.37
CA LEU A 56 -7.47 -0.59 -0.06
C LEU A 56 -6.54 -1.54 -0.82
N HIS A 57 -7.12 -2.47 -1.57
CA HIS A 57 -6.36 -3.56 -2.21
C HIS A 57 -6.86 -3.83 -3.63
N PHE A 58 -6.00 -3.60 -4.63
CA PHE A 58 -6.17 -4.20 -5.94
C PHE A 58 -5.53 -5.59 -5.91
N HIS A 59 -6.34 -6.64 -6.05
CA HIS A 59 -5.89 -8.02 -5.96
C HIS A 59 -6.19 -8.77 -7.25
N MET A 60 -5.14 -9.07 -8.01
CA MET A 60 -5.21 -9.87 -9.23
C MET A 60 -6.24 -9.33 -10.23
N ALA A 61 -6.28 -8.00 -10.41
CA ALA A 61 -7.14 -7.37 -11.40
C ALA A 61 -6.62 -7.57 -12.83
N GLY A 62 -5.35 -7.97 -12.99
CA GLY A 62 -4.71 -8.08 -14.30
C GLY A 62 -4.58 -6.70 -14.93
N ASP A 63 -4.93 -6.61 -16.21
CA ASP A 63 -4.92 -5.33 -16.93
C ASP A 63 -6.13 -4.45 -16.57
N CYS A 64 -5.92 -3.36 -15.81
CA CYS A 64 -7.01 -2.56 -15.27
C CYS A 64 -6.76 -1.04 -15.36
N PRO A 65 -6.85 -0.42 -16.56
CA PRO A 65 -6.76 1.04 -16.72
C PRO A 65 -7.90 1.81 -16.02
N GLY A 66 -9.00 1.12 -15.70
CA GLY A 66 -10.10 1.66 -14.92
C GLY A 66 -9.89 1.61 -13.40
N CYS A 67 -8.90 0.87 -12.91
CA CYS A 67 -8.65 0.74 -11.46
C CYS A 67 -7.99 2.01 -10.93
N GLN A 68 -8.64 2.65 -9.94
CA GLN A 68 -8.24 3.97 -9.45
C GLN A 68 -8.45 4.11 -7.94
N PHE A 69 -7.38 4.40 -7.21
CA PHE A 69 -7.42 4.93 -5.85
C PHE A 69 -6.87 6.35 -5.87
N VAL A 70 -7.74 7.35 -5.82
CA VAL A 70 -7.36 8.76 -6.04
C VAL A 70 -7.84 9.69 -4.93
N GLY A 71 -6.94 10.49 -4.36
CA GLY A 71 -7.31 11.58 -3.46
C GLY A 71 -7.85 11.13 -2.10
N ASN A 72 -7.70 9.85 -1.74
CA ASN A 72 -8.23 9.31 -0.48
C ASN A 72 -7.38 9.74 0.72
N ALA A 73 -7.98 9.72 1.91
CA ALA A 73 -7.26 9.85 3.18
C ALA A 73 -7.42 8.53 3.94
N ILE A 74 -6.33 7.79 4.14
CA ILE A 74 -6.34 6.51 4.85
C ILE A 74 -5.65 6.73 6.18
N GLU A 75 -6.37 6.47 7.26
CA GLU A 75 -5.91 6.69 8.63
C GLU A 75 -6.08 5.42 9.45
N GLU A 76 -5.18 5.19 10.40
CA GLU A 76 -5.27 4.12 11.39
C GLU A 76 -5.46 2.75 10.74
N SER A 77 -4.37 2.14 10.31
CA SER A 77 -4.40 0.74 9.86
C SER A 77 -3.46 -0.14 10.63
N SER A 78 -3.96 -1.29 11.09
CA SER A 78 -3.18 -2.30 11.79
C SER A 78 -2.33 -3.19 10.86
N GLN A 79 -2.35 -2.88 9.56
CA GLN A 79 -1.60 -3.55 8.51
C GLN A 79 -1.29 -2.55 7.37
N ARG A 80 -0.59 -2.98 6.31
CA ARG A 80 -0.25 -2.17 5.12
C ARG A 80 -1.43 -1.37 4.57
N GLY A 81 -1.15 -0.25 3.89
CA GLY A 81 -2.15 0.75 3.47
C GLY A 81 -2.83 0.48 2.12
N ILE A 82 -2.15 0.82 1.01
CA ILE A 82 -2.62 0.57 -0.36
C ILE A 82 -1.75 -0.51 -1.00
N ILE A 83 -2.39 -1.54 -1.52
CA ILE A 83 -1.69 -2.67 -2.13
C ILE A 83 -2.08 -2.77 -3.60
N VAL A 84 -1.07 -2.87 -4.46
CA VAL A 84 -1.19 -3.21 -5.87
C VAL A 84 -0.58 -4.60 -6.04
N HIS A 85 -1.46 -5.60 -6.19
CA HIS A 85 -1.07 -7.00 -6.32
C HIS A 85 -1.61 -7.58 -7.62
N GLY A 86 -0.72 -8.09 -8.49
CA GLY A 86 -1.08 -8.70 -9.77
C GLY A 86 -1.96 -7.81 -10.66
N THR A 87 -1.77 -6.50 -10.56
CA THR A 87 -2.58 -5.47 -11.22
C THR A 87 -1.68 -4.56 -12.05
N HIS A 88 -2.14 -4.15 -13.22
CA HIS A 88 -1.38 -3.42 -14.22
C HIS A 88 -2.16 -2.20 -14.71
N ARG A 89 -1.44 -1.17 -15.13
CA ARG A 89 -2.00 0.08 -15.66
C ARG A 89 -3.01 0.79 -14.75
N SER A 90 -2.98 0.51 -13.45
CA SER A 90 -3.85 1.18 -12.48
C SER A 90 -3.29 2.54 -12.05
N LEU A 91 -4.13 3.36 -11.43
CA LEU A 91 -3.76 4.67 -10.89
C LEU A 91 -3.91 4.71 -9.37
N VAL A 92 -2.82 4.94 -8.66
CA VAL A 92 -2.78 5.22 -7.22
C VAL A 92 -2.20 6.61 -7.02
N SER A 93 -3.06 7.61 -6.86
CA SER A 93 -2.63 9.01 -6.93
C SER A 93 -3.22 9.91 -5.86
N GLU A 94 -2.46 10.91 -5.41
CA GLU A 94 -2.93 11.97 -4.50
C GLU A 94 -3.50 11.47 -3.17
N ASN A 95 -3.21 10.23 -2.78
CA ASN A 95 -3.70 9.68 -1.52
C ASN A 95 -2.82 10.16 -0.36
N VAL A 96 -3.44 10.41 0.77
CA VAL A 96 -2.77 10.62 2.05
C VAL A 96 -2.92 9.35 2.86
N LEU A 97 -1.82 8.84 3.39
CA LEU A 97 -1.77 7.70 4.28
C LEU A 97 -1.09 8.13 5.58
N TYR A 98 -1.79 8.03 6.70
CA TYR A 98 -1.36 8.50 8.01
C TYR A 98 -1.57 7.42 9.06
N ASP A 99 -0.55 7.12 9.86
CA ASP A 99 -0.63 6.14 10.94
C ASP A 99 -1.07 4.73 10.48
N ILE A 100 -0.37 4.23 9.46
CA ILE A 100 -0.52 2.89 8.90
C ILE A 100 0.62 2.02 9.44
N MET A 101 0.33 0.79 9.83
CA MET A 101 1.35 -0.18 10.25
C MET A 101 1.95 -0.88 9.03
N GLY A 102 3.26 -1.07 9.02
CA GLY A 102 3.98 -1.71 7.92
C GLY A 102 4.23 -0.76 6.75
N SER A 103 4.22 -1.30 5.54
CA SER A 103 4.39 -0.50 4.34
C SER A 103 3.12 0.23 3.92
N TYR A 104 3.22 1.52 3.59
CA TYR A 104 2.05 2.36 3.31
C TYR A 104 1.53 2.11 1.90
N ILE A 105 2.42 2.06 0.91
CA ILE A 105 2.10 1.66 -0.46
C ILE A 105 2.98 0.48 -0.84
N TYR A 106 2.38 -0.60 -1.32
CA TYR A 106 3.06 -1.88 -1.52
C TYR A 106 2.73 -2.49 -2.89
N VAL A 107 3.76 -2.74 -3.70
CA VAL A 107 3.67 -3.39 -5.02
C VAL A 107 4.28 -4.79 -4.92
N GLU A 108 3.46 -5.82 -4.99
CA GLU A 108 3.66 -7.06 -4.24
C GLU A 108 4.56 -8.13 -4.88
N ASP A 109 4.21 -8.62 -6.08
CA ASP A 109 4.76 -9.88 -6.60
C ASP A 109 5.91 -9.69 -7.60
N GLY A 110 6.08 -8.47 -8.13
CA GLY A 110 7.14 -8.15 -9.07
C GLY A 110 6.70 -8.20 -10.53
N ASN A 111 5.46 -8.62 -10.80
CA ASN A 111 4.85 -8.61 -12.13
C ASN A 111 3.85 -7.48 -12.33
N GLU A 112 3.68 -6.56 -11.38
CA GLU A 112 2.85 -5.38 -11.56
C GLU A 112 3.54 -4.39 -12.50
N LEU A 113 2.92 -4.09 -13.65
CA LEU A 113 3.50 -3.29 -14.72
C LEU A 113 2.70 -2.01 -14.96
N GLU A 114 3.41 -0.93 -15.31
CA GLU A 114 2.84 0.30 -15.87
C GLU A 114 1.77 0.96 -14.98
N ASN A 115 1.78 0.66 -13.68
CA ASN A 115 0.94 1.38 -12.74
C ASN A 115 1.54 2.76 -12.49
N VAL A 116 0.66 3.74 -12.28
CA VAL A 116 1.06 5.09 -11.91
C VAL A 116 0.83 5.28 -10.41
N ILE A 117 1.91 5.37 -9.65
CA ILE A 117 1.91 5.65 -8.22
C ILE A 117 2.45 7.06 -8.02
N SER A 118 1.57 8.04 -7.92
CA SER A 118 1.96 9.45 -8.02
C SER A 118 1.39 10.37 -6.94
N TYR A 119 2.20 11.31 -6.48
CA TYR A 119 1.80 12.40 -5.58
C TYR A 119 1.11 11.95 -4.28
N ASN A 120 1.35 10.72 -3.85
CA ASN A 120 0.86 10.23 -2.56
C ASN A 120 1.74 10.75 -1.43
N VAL A 121 1.14 10.94 -0.25
CA VAL A 121 1.83 11.36 0.97
C VAL A 121 1.66 10.29 2.04
N ALA A 122 2.75 9.69 2.49
CA ALA A 122 2.78 8.68 3.54
C ALA A 122 3.48 9.22 4.78
N ILE A 123 2.81 9.23 5.93
CA ILE A 123 3.29 9.86 7.15
C ILE A 123 3.16 8.88 8.31
N CYS A 124 4.30 8.45 8.84
CA CYS A 124 4.35 7.82 10.15
C CYS A 124 4.41 8.91 11.25
N PRO A 125 3.44 8.98 12.18
CA PRO A 125 3.43 10.05 13.17
C PRO A 125 4.62 9.99 14.14
N ILE A 126 5.12 8.78 14.42
CA ILE A 126 6.21 8.54 15.36
C ILE A 126 7.29 7.73 14.63
N LYS A 127 8.52 8.23 14.55
CA LYS A 127 9.64 7.48 13.96
C LYS A 127 9.75 6.08 14.59
N ASN A 128 9.79 5.04 13.76
CA ASN A 128 9.76 3.62 14.17
C ASN A 128 8.45 3.13 14.82
N GLY A 129 7.41 3.96 14.95
CA GLY A 129 6.12 3.59 15.53
C GLY A 129 5.23 2.77 14.60
N CYS A 130 5.49 2.82 13.30
CA CYS A 130 4.67 2.17 12.26
C CYS A 130 5.21 0.80 11.82
N LYS A 131 6.02 0.13 12.66
CA LYS A 131 6.60 -1.18 12.35
C LYS A 131 5.62 -2.30 12.68
N VAL A 132 5.48 -3.28 11.81
CA VAL A 132 4.74 -4.51 12.10
C VAL A 132 5.55 -5.74 11.68
N GLY A 133 5.86 -6.58 12.66
CA GLY A 133 6.55 -7.84 12.46
C GLY A 133 5.59 -9.01 12.29
N GLY A 134 6.13 -10.18 11.95
CA GLY A 134 5.34 -11.40 11.72
C GLY A 134 4.51 -11.34 10.42
N THR A 135 4.81 -10.41 9.53
CA THR A 135 4.19 -10.35 8.20
C THR A 135 4.92 -11.28 7.25
N ASP A 136 4.27 -11.48 6.11
CA ASP A 136 4.81 -12.22 4.98
C ASP A 136 5.95 -11.48 4.25
N ASN A 137 6.23 -10.22 4.62
CA ASN A 137 7.40 -9.47 4.21
C ASN A 137 7.92 -8.53 5.33
N ASN A 138 8.55 -9.11 6.34
CA ASN A 138 9.17 -8.35 7.44
C ASN A 138 10.23 -7.33 6.97
N GLN A 139 10.81 -7.51 5.79
CA GLN A 139 11.74 -6.53 5.26
C GLN A 139 11.01 -5.20 5.00
N ALA A 140 9.88 -5.23 4.31
CA ALA A 140 9.10 -4.02 4.03
C ALA A 140 8.47 -3.42 5.29
N ASP A 141 7.94 -4.27 6.17
CA ASP A 141 7.02 -3.82 7.22
C ASP A 141 7.67 -3.55 8.58
N ASP A 142 8.82 -4.17 8.86
CA ASP A 142 9.53 -4.03 10.14
C ASP A 142 10.96 -3.54 9.94
N LEU A 143 11.81 -4.35 9.29
CA LEU A 143 13.25 -4.08 9.22
C LEU A 143 13.55 -2.77 8.49
N GLN A 144 13.01 -2.61 7.28
CA GLN A 144 13.17 -1.42 6.47
C GLN A 144 12.05 -0.41 6.67
N GLN A 145 10.90 -0.82 7.24
CA GLN A 145 9.67 -0.04 7.46
C GLN A 145 9.49 1.03 6.37
N SER A 146 9.04 0.58 5.20
CA SER A 146 9.10 1.35 3.95
C SER A 146 7.82 2.14 3.73
N GLY A 147 7.92 3.45 3.47
CA GLY A 147 6.75 4.24 3.07
C GLY A 147 6.17 3.76 1.74
N LEU A 148 7.04 3.47 0.78
CA LEU A 148 6.70 2.80 -0.46
C LEU A 148 7.65 1.62 -0.63
N TRP A 149 7.09 0.42 -0.72
CA TRP A 149 7.84 -0.78 -1.08
C TRP A 149 7.37 -1.30 -2.43
N ALA A 150 8.29 -1.54 -3.34
CA ALA A 150 7.94 -2.10 -4.64
C ALA A 150 8.92 -3.19 -5.07
N LEU A 151 8.39 -4.39 -5.30
CA LEU A 151 9.15 -5.48 -5.88
C LEU A 151 9.37 -5.28 -7.39
N SER A 152 8.38 -4.68 -8.06
CA SER A 152 8.45 -4.33 -9.49
C SER A 152 8.83 -2.86 -9.69
N VAL A 153 9.91 -2.61 -10.42
CA VAL A 153 10.33 -1.23 -10.77
C VAL A 153 9.82 -0.76 -12.12
N SER A 154 9.06 -1.56 -12.85
CA SER A 154 8.44 -1.19 -14.13
C SER A 154 7.14 -0.41 -13.95
N ASN A 155 7.09 0.47 -12.95
CA ASN A 155 5.95 1.32 -12.61
C ASN A 155 6.43 2.76 -12.50
N ASP A 156 5.51 3.71 -12.67
CA ASP A 156 5.81 5.13 -12.58
C ASP A 156 5.65 5.61 -11.13
N PHE A 157 6.76 5.97 -10.49
CA PHE A 157 6.79 6.51 -9.13
C PHE A 157 7.10 8.00 -9.16
N ILE A 158 6.06 8.84 -9.08
CA ILE A 158 6.20 10.27 -9.38
C ILE A 158 5.80 11.12 -8.16
N GLY A 159 6.73 11.89 -7.61
CA GLY A 159 6.40 12.95 -6.65
C GLY A 159 5.80 12.48 -5.30
N ASN A 160 5.93 11.20 -4.96
CA ASN A 160 5.50 10.66 -3.67
C ASN A 160 6.36 11.23 -2.52
N ARG A 161 5.74 11.52 -1.38
CA ARG A 161 6.39 12.10 -0.20
C ARG A 161 6.21 11.19 0.99
N LEU A 162 7.33 10.78 1.60
CA LEU A 162 7.38 9.69 2.56
C LEU A 162 8.10 10.22 3.80
N VAL A 163 7.40 10.26 4.95
CA VAL A 163 7.83 10.97 6.16
C VAL A 163 7.91 10.01 7.33
N ASN A 164 8.99 10.13 8.12
CA ASN A 164 9.26 9.35 9.34
C ASN A 164 9.33 7.82 9.15
N MET A 165 9.64 7.39 7.94
CA MET A 165 9.90 5.99 7.62
C MET A 165 11.36 5.63 7.85
N TYR A 166 11.69 4.36 8.11
CA TYR A 166 13.11 3.95 8.16
C TYR A 166 13.74 4.02 6.76
N ASN A 167 13.05 3.50 5.74
CA ASN A 167 13.28 3.89 4.35
C ASN A 167 12.03 4.56 3.78
N GLY A 168 12.20 5.68 3.10
CA GLY A 168 11.09 6.30 2.37
C GLY A 168 10.62 5.35 1.27
N PHE A 169 11.47 5.15 0.27
CA PHE A 169 11.17 4.34 -0.91
C PHE A 169 12.17 3.19 -1.00
N PHE A 170 11.68 1.96 -1.07
CA PHE A 170 12.50 0.76 -1.12
C PHE A 170 12.13 -0.11 -2.33
N THR A 171 13.07 -0.20 -3.27
CA THR A 171 12.98 -0.99 -4.52
C THR A 171 14.15 -1.96 -4.64
N GLN A 172 14.10 -2.88 -5.61
CA GLN A 172 15.23 -3.78 -5.93
C GLN A 172 15.69 -4.61 -4.72
N THR A 173 14.73 -5.22 -4.05
CA THR A 173 15.00 -6.03 -2.87
C THR A 173 15.58 -7.40 -3.22
N SER A 174 16.59 -7.83 -2.47
CA SER A 174 17.09 -9.21 -2.49
C SER A 174 16.18 -10.21 -1.76
N ALA A 175 15.08 -9.77 -1.15
CA ALA A 175 14.14 -10.65 -0.47
C ALA A 175 13.44 -11.61 -1.45
N PHE A 176 13.16 -11.16 -2.68
CA PHE A 176 12.44 -11.94 -3.69
C PHE A 176 13.01 -11.73 -5.10
N PRO A 177 14.26 -12.16 -5.38
CA PRO A 177 14.98 -11.82 -6.61
C PRO A 177 14.35 -12.39 -7.90
N HIS A 178 13.49 -13.40 -7.74
CA HIS A 178 12.78 -14.06 -8.84
C HIS A 178 11.27 -13.89 -8.76
N GLY A 179 10.82 -12.74 -8.23
CA GLY A 179 9.41 -12.49 -7.96
C GLY A 179 8.86 -13.29 -6.78
N ARG A 180 7.61 -13.02 -6.44
CA ARG A 180 6.87 -13.67 -5.36
C ARG A 180 5.49 -14.11 -5.84
N GLY A 181 4.81 -14.94 -5.05
CA GLY A 181 3.40 -15.29 -5.26
C GLY A 181 3.15 -15.85 -6.66
N ALA A 182 2.27 -15.19 -7.41
CA ALA A 182 1.92 -15.59 -8.78
C ALA A 182 3.06 -15.32 -9.79
N ALA A 183 4.06 -14.52 -9.44
CA ALA A 183 5.21 -14.20 -10.29
C ALA A 183 6.48 -15.00 -9.93
N ALA A 184 6.45 -15.82 -8.88
CA ALA A 184 7.62 -16.57 -8.42
C ALA A 184 8.23 -17.46 -9.54
N GLY A 185 9.52 -17.27 -9.80
CA GLY A 185 10.28 -17.96 -10.86
C GLY A 185 9.95 -17.50 -12.29
N ARG A 186 9.11 -16.47 -12.47
CA ARG A 186 8.65 -15.97 -13.78
C ARG A 186 9.19 -14.60 -14.14
N VAL A 187 9.67 -13.85 -13.16
CA VAL A 187 10.23 -12.50 -13.34
C VAL A 187 11.56 -12.40 -12.62
N CYS A 188 12.43 -11.50 -13.08
CA CYS A 188 13.63 -11.09 -12.36
C CYS A 188 13.42 -9.66 -11.85
N THR A 189 13.51 -9.48 -10.54
CA THR A 189 13.20 -8.21 -9.84
C THR A 189 14.47 -7.45 -9.45
N MET A 190 15.63 -8.09 -9.62
CA MET A 190 16.95 -7.50 -9.52
C MET A 190 17.64 -7.55 -10.89
N TYR A 191 18.30 -6.46 -11.26
CA TYR A 191 19.19 -6.36 -12.42
C TYR A 191 20.60 -6.04 -11.93
#